data_AF-A0A087UJT6-F1
#
_entry.id   AF-A0A087UJT6-F1
#
_cell.length_a   1.000
_cell.length_b   1.000
_cell.length_c   1.000
_cell.angle_alpha   90.00
_cell.angle_beta   90.00
_cell.angle_gamma   90.00
#
_symmetry.space_group_name_H-M   'P 1'
#
loop_
_entity.id
_entity.type
_entity.pdbx_description
1 polymer ?
#
loop_
_entity_poly.entity_id
_entity_poly.type
_entity_poly.pdbx_seq_one_letter_code
_entity_poly.pdbx_strand_id
1 'polypeptide(L)'
;MGISSRISNDNPECELKNETRLCLLRPCPTGEDLQLITPHGHHVRKNHICRATVRSTTPIRLTDDGNCTSVDLYQPKYCGYCTSRHCCHPKVTTSKKIQFKCIDEEGTNIMQKEVLWIIKCKCTSVC
;
A
#
# COMPACT_ATOMS: atom_id res chain seq x y z
N MET A 1 -7.12 7.40 2.83
CA MET A 1 -5.75 6.90 2.50
C MET A 1 -4.72 7.83 3.12
N GLY A 2 -3.47 7.40 3.32
CA GLY A 2 -2.43 8.29 3.87
C GLY A 2 -1.66 9.06 2.78
N ILE A 3 -0.81 9.99 3.21
CA ILE A 3 0.16 10.70 2.35
C ILE A 3 1.58 10.22 2.69
N SER A 4 2.35 9.85 1.67
CA SER A 4 3.77 9.52 1.79
C SER A 4 4.58 10.54 0.99
N SER A 5 5.45 11.26 1.68
CA SER A 5 6.40 12.20 1.09
C SER A 5 7.82 11.67 1.22
N ARG A 6 8.63 11.83 0.18
CA ARG A 6 10.06 11.51 0.17
C ARG A 6 10.83 12.55 -0.62
N ILE A 7 12.08 12.80 -0.26
CA ILE A 7 13.00 13.53 -1.12
C ILE A 7 13.68 12.49 -2.02
N SER A 8 13.61 12.68 -3.33
CA SER A 8 14.24 11.79 -4.31
C SER A 8 14.98 12.60 -5.38
N ASN A 9 16.11 12.07 -5.86
CA ASN A 9 16.82 12.53 -7.04
C ASN A 9 16.61 11.63 -8.26
N ASP A 10 15.63 10.72 -8.20
CA ASP A 10 15.28 9.78 -9.29
C ASP A 10 14.41 10.49 -10.34
N ASN A 11 14.98 11.48 -11.01
CA ASN A 11 14.36 12.21 -12.11
C ASN A 11 15.41 12.53 -13.19
N PRO A 12 15.00 12.85 -14.44
CA PRO A 12 15.94 13.05 -15.55
C PRO A 12 17.03 14.09 -15.29
N GLU A 13 16.74 15.09 -14.46
CA GLU A 13 17.67 16.17 -14.13
C GLU A 13 18.57 15.87 -12.92
N CYS A 14 18.38 14.73 -12.25
CA CYS A 14 19.13 14.31 -11.06
C CYS A 14 19.06 15.31 -9.89
N GLU A 15 17.99 16.09 -9.80
CA GLU A 15 17.81 17.09 -8.75
C GLU A 15 17.00 16.56 -7.57
N LEU A 16 17.31 17.00 -6.35
CA LEU A 16 16.51 16.65 -5.18
C LEU A 16 15.13 17.31 -5.26
N LYS A 17 14.08 16.50 -5.39
CA LYS A 17 12.68 16.95 -5.44
C LYS A 17 11.86 16.27 -4.35
N ASN A 18 10.88 17.01 -3.82
CA ASN A 18 9.91 16.44 -2.88
C ASN A 18 8.83 15.73 -3.69
N GLU A 19 8.75 14.42 -3.54
CA GLU A 19 7.74 13.58 -4.17
C GLU A 19 6.70 13.21 -3.13
N THR A 20 5.45 13.58 -3.39
CA THR A 20 4.30 13.26 -2.54
C THR A 20 3.32 12.38 -3.29
N ARG A 21 2.95 11.25 -2.68
CA ARG A 21 2.06 10.25 -3.25
C ARG A 21 1.11 9.71 -2.19
N LEU A 22 -0.04 9.21 -2.62
CA LEU A 22 -0.97 8.52 -1.72
C LEU A 22 -0.34 7.20 -1.27
N CYS A 23 -0.57 6.80 -0.02
CA CYS A 23 -0.15 5.51 0.50
C CYS A 23 -1.33 4.77 1.12
N LEU A 24 -1.32 3.46 0.94
CA LEU A 24 -2.28 2.57 1.57
C LEU A 24 -1.55 1.79 2.65
N LEU A 25 -1.79 2.18 3.91
CA LEU A 25 -1.39 1.37 5.04
C LEU A 25 -2.34 0.18 5.16
N ARG A 26 -1.86 -0.89 5.79
CA ARG A 26 -2.72 -2.02 6.08
C ARG A 26 -3.90 -1.54 6.93
N PRO A 27 -5.15 -1.89 6.60
CA PRO A 27 -6.27 -1.58 7.48
C PRO A 27 -6.01 -2.15 8.88
N CYS A 28 -6.38 -1.36 9.89
CA CYS A 28 -6.38 -1.81 11.27
C CYS A 28 -7.39 -2.97 11.37
N PRO A 29 -7.04 -4.08 12.05
CA PRO A 29 -7.95 -5.20 12.15
C PRO A 29 -9.16 -4.78 13.00
N THR A 30 -10.29 -4.50 12.36
CA THR A 30 -11.59 -4.56 13.02
C THR A 30 -12.02 -6.03 13.10
N GLY A 31 -12.88 -6.43 14.04
CA GLY A 31 -13.18 -7.84 14.33
C GLY A 31 -13.58 -8.71 13.11
N GLU A 32 -14.13 -8.08 12.06
CA GLU A 32 -14.50 -8.72 10.79
C GLU A 32 -13.32 -8.78 9.77
N ASP A 33 -12.39 -7.81 9.79
CA ASP A 33 -11.20 -7.74 8.92
C ASP A 33 -10.17 -8.85 9.20
N LEU A 34 -10.24 -9.48 10.37
CA LEU A 34 -9.43 -10.65 10.68
C LEU A 34 -9.63 -11.73 9.60
N GLN A 35 -10.81 -11.90 9.02
CA GLN A 35 -11.04 -12.89 7.96
C GLN A 35 -10.43 -12.47 6.61
N LEU A 36 -10.40 -11.17 6.30
CA LEU A 36 -9.77 -10.63 5.08
C LEU A 36 -8.23 -10.64 5.14
N ILE A 37 -7.65 -10.75 6.34
CA ILE A 37 -6.21 -10.72 6.59
C ILE A 37 -5.70 -12.11 7.04
N THR A 38 -6.59 -13.03 7.43
CA THR A 38 -6.22 -14.40 7.80
C THR A 38 -5.78 -15.15 6.56
N PRO A 39 -4.53 -15.59 6.49
CA PRO A 39 -4.06 -16.33 5.34
C PRO A 39 -4.63 -17.75 5.38
N HIS A 40 -5.69 -18.02 4.61
CA HIS A 40 -6.07 -19.38 4.29
C HIS A 40 -4.87 -20.11 3.66
N GLY A 41 -4.33 -21.11 4.36
CA GLY A 41 -3.69 -22.28 3.75
C GLY A 41 -2.45 -22.11 2.86
N HIS A 42 -1.55 -21.13 3.07
CA HIS A 42 -0.30 -21.08 2.30
C HIS A 42 0.94 -21.45 3.12
N HIS A 43 1.54 -22.59 2.79
CA HIS A 43 2.70 -23.15 3.48
C HIS A 43 3.85 -22.13 3.58
N VAL A 44 4.26 -21.84 4.82
CA VAL A 44 5.56 -21.22 5.09
C VAL A 44 6.62 -22.17 4.54
N ARG A 45 7.38 -21.74 3.53
CA ARG A 45 8.46 -22.56 2.96
C ARG A 45 9.45 -22.92 4.07
N LYS A 46 9.94 -24.16 4.08
CA LYS A 46 10.99 -24.63 5.00
C LYS A 46 12.16 -23.62 4.95
N ASN A 47 12.57 -23.10 6.11
CA ASN A 47 13.60 -22.06 6.32
C ASN A 47 13.17 -20.57 6.15
N HIS A 48 11.88 -20.25 5.96
CA HIS A 48 11.38 -18.87 6.02
C HIS A 48 10.66 -18.59 7.35
N ILE A 49 11.04 -17.52 8.06
CA ILE A 49 10.61 -17.24 9.45
C ILE A 49 9.42 -16.26 9.51
N CYS A 50 8.90 -15.78 8.37
CA CYS A 50 7.84 -14.76 8.36
C CYS A 50 7.10 -14.65 7.01
N ARG A 51 5.90 -14.04 7.03
CA ARG A 51 5.18 -13.56 5.84
C ARG A 51 5.26 -12.04 5.77
N ALA A 52 6.42 -11.54 5.35
CA ALA A 52 6.64 -10.09 5.25
C ALA A 52 5.65 -9.40 4.29
N THR A 53 5.17 -10.08 3.25
CA THR A 53 4.24 -9.50 2.27
C THR A 53 2.96 -10.31 2.16
N VAL A 54 1.82 -9.66 2.34
CA VAL A 54 0.48 -10.22 2.24
C VAL A 54 -0.27 -9.49 1.12
N ARG A 55 -1.08 -10.20 0.34
CA ARG A 55 -1.98 -9.57 -0.65
C ARG A 55 -3.35 -9.39 -0.01
N SER A 56 -4.07 -8.34 -0.41
CA SER A 56 -5.51 -8.26 -0.12
C SER A 56 -6.19 -9.55 -0.57
N THR A 57 -7.05 -10.14 0.25
CA THR A 57 -7.80 -11.36 -0.11
C THR A 57 -8.77 -11.10 -1.25
N THR A 58 -9.39 -9.93 -1.25
CA THR A 58 -10.31 -9.48 -2.31
C THR A 58 -9.76 -8.22 -3.01
N PRO A 59 -10.09 -8.02 -4.30
CA PRO A 59 -9.91 -6.73 -4.95
C PRO A 59 -10.78 -5.67 -4.25
N ILE A 60 -10.18 -4.51 -3.93
CA ILE A 60 -10.85 -3.40 -3.23
C ILE A 60 -10.79 -2.13 -4.07
N ARG A 61 -11.72 -1.21 -3.80
CA ARG A 61 -11.63 0.17 -4.25
C ARG A 61 -10.67 0.93 -3.34
N LEU A 62 -9.85 1.80 -3.90
CA LEU A 62 -9.01 2.70 -3.12
C LEU A 62 -9.78 4.00 -2.90
N THR A 63 -9.79 4.50 -1.67
CA THR A 63 -10.45 5.77 -1.32
C THR A 63 -9.48 6.71 -0.60
N ASP A 64 -9.46 7.97 -1.02
CA ASP A 64 -8.77 9.03 -0.28
C ASP A 64 -9.77 9.89 0.51
N ASP A 65 -9.23 10.83 1.27
CA ASP A 65 -10.01 11.63 2.21
C ASP A 65 -10.80 12.76 1.51
N GLY A 66 -10.62 12.95 0.20
CA GLY A 66 -11.25 13.98 -0.61
C GLY A 66 -12.40 13.46 -1.47
N ASN A 67 -13.17 12.48 -0.99
CA ASN A 67 -14.30 11.87 -1.71
C ASN A 67 -13.93 11.30 -3.10
N CYS A 68 -12.70 10.82 -3.25
CA CYS A 68 -12.26 10.15 -4.47
C CYS A 68 -12.19 8.64 -4.28
N THR A 69 -12.71 7.90 -5.26
CA THR A 69 -12.67 6.44 -5.29
C THR A 69 -12.05 5.95 -6.60
N SER A 70 -11.15 4.96 -6.55
CA SER A 70 -10.51 4.41 -7.74
C SER A 70 -11.54 3.88 -8.75
N VAL A 71 -11.30 4.06 -10.05
CA VAL A 71 -12.18 3.59 -11.13
C VAL A 71 -12.14 2.08 -11.31
N ASP A 72 -11.01 1.45 -11.01
CA ASP A 72 -10.86 -0.01 -10.98
C ASP A 72 -10.79 -0.54 -9.56
N LEU A 73 -11.02 -1.85 -9.44
CA LEU A 73 -10.68 -2.62 -8.26
C LEU A 73 -9.20 -3.03 -8.32
N TYR A 74 -8.54 -2.97 -7.18
CA TYR A 74 -7.12 -3.31 -7.06
C TYR A 74 -6.89 -4.30 -5.94
N GLN A 75 -5.89 -5.17 -6.11
CA GLN A 75 -5.45 -6.11 -5.07
C GLN A 75 -4.06 -5.70 -4.55
N PRO A 76 -3.98 -4.67 -3.70
CA PRO A 76 -2.71 -4.15 -3.19
C PRO A 76 -2.01 -5.19 -2.31
N LYS A 77 -0.69 -5.02 -2.18
CA LYS A 77 0.13 -5.75 -1.21
C LYS A 77 0.31 -4.90 0.04
N TYR A 78 0.33 -5.58 1.17
CA TYR A 78 0.59 -5.01 2.49
C TYR A 78 1.77 -5.69 3.13
N CYS A 79 2.43 -5.00 4.06
CA CYS A 79 3.38 -5.64 4.94
C CYS A 79 2.63 -6.42 6.04
N GLY A 80 3.01 -7.67 6.22
CA GLY A 80 2.44 -8.59 7.19
C GLY A 80 3.14 -8.49 8.54
N TYR A 81 3.27 -9.63 9.21
CA TYR A 81 3.92 -9.73 10.52
C TYR A 81 5.23 -10.51 10.45
N CYS A 82 6.17 -10.10 11.29
CA CYS A 82 7.41 -10.81 11.58
C CYS A 82 7.32 -11.44 12.98
N THR A 83 8.11 -12.48 13.25
CA THR A 83 8.25 -13.07 14.59
C THR A 83 8.85 -12.07 15.59
N SER A 84 8.67 -12.35 16.89
CA SER A 84 8.99 -11.47 18.02
C SER A 84 10.29 -10.67 17.86
N ARG A 85 10.17 -9.36 18.11
CA ARG A 85 11.21 -8.30 18.03
C ARG A 85 11.68 -7.86 16.64
N HIS A 86 10.96 -8.22 15.58
CA HIS A 86 11.21 -7.67 14.24
C HIS A 86 10.03 -6.83 13.75
N CYS A 87 10.32 -5.69 13.14
CA CYS A 87 9.34 -4.89 12.43
C CYS A 87 9.35 -5.19 10.94
N CYS A 88 8.16 -5.18 10.33
CA CYS A 88 7.99 -5.41 8.91
C CYS A 88 7.80 -4.07 8.18
N HIS A 89 8.71 -3.75 7.27
CA HIS A 89 8.63 -2.50 6.50
C HIS A 89 8.65 -2.76 4.99
N PRO A 90 8.09 -1.86 4.17
CA PRO A 90 8.25 -1.91 2.72
C PRO A 90 9.74 -1.85 2.35
N LYS A 91 10.24 -2.83 1.59
CA LYS A 91 11.63 -2.85 1.09
C LYS A 91 11.71 -2.31 -0.33
N VAL A 92 10.75 -2.69 -1.17
CA VAL A 92 10.69 -2.28 -2.57
C VAL A 92 9.30 -1.74 -2.85
N THR A 93 9.23 -0.49 -3.28
CA THR A 93 7.99 0.21 -3.64
C THR A 93 8.15 0.88 -5.00
N THR A 94 7.04 1.09 -5.70
CA THR A 94 6.99 1.90 -6.93
C THR A 94 5.83 2.89 -6.83
N SER A 95 5.81 3.93 -7.66
CA SER A 95 4.68 4.85 -7.78
C SER A 95 3.80 4.39 -8.93
N LYS A 96 2.54 4.06 -8.66
CA LYS A 96 1.56 3.67 -9.67
C LYS A 96 0.57 4.81 -9.89
N LYS A 97 0.40 5.25 -11.14
CA LYS A 97 -0.64 6.19 -11.53
C LYS A 97 -1.99 5.46 -11.61
N ILE A 98 -2.96 5.89 -10.81
CA ILE A 98 -4.30 5.27 -10.72
C ILE A 98 -5.35 6.33 -11.00
N GLN A 99 -6.38 5.98 -11.77
CA GLN A 99 -7.52 6.85 -12.02
C GLN A 99 -8.51 6.78 -10.87
N PHE A 100 -8.92 7.95 -10.39
CA PHE A 100 -9.90 8.15 -9.34
C PHE A 100 -11.08 8.95 -9.88
N LYS A 101 -12.28 8.49 -9.56
CA LYS A 101 -13.53 9.23 -9.69
C LYS A 101 -13.74 10.03 -8.41
N CYS A 102 -13.69 11.35 -8.48
CA CYS A 102 -13.86 12.29 -7.38
C CYS A 102 -15.20 13.00 -7.51
N ILE A 103 -15.88 13.21 -6.38
CA ILE A 103 -17.14 13.93 -6.33
C ILE A 103 -16.90 15.24 -5.59
N ASP A 104 -17.24 16.35 -6.24
CA ASP A 104 -17.15 17.72 -5.73
C ASP A 104 -18.49 18.46 -5.95
N GLU A 105 -18.54 19.76 -5.65
CA GLU A 105 -19.75 20.58 -5.80
C GLU A 105 -20.16 20.77 -7.28
N GLU A 106 -19.21 20.64 -8.20
CA GLU A 106 -19.39 20.85 -9.65
C GLU A 106 -19.79 19.57 -10.38
N GLY A 107 -19.60 18.41 -9.75
CA GLY A 107 -20.12 17.13 -10.20
C GLY A 107 -19.15 15.99 -9.92
N THR A 108 -18.90 15.19 -10.96
CA THR A 108 -17.98 14.06 -10.85
C THR A 108 -16.86 14.19 -11.87
N ASN A 109 -15.63 14.25 -11.36
CA ASN A 109 -14.42 14.38 -12.15
C ASN A 109 -13.56 13.11 -12.08
N ILE A 110 -12.84 12.78 -13.16
CA ILE A 110 -11.86 11.69 -13.16
C ILE A 110 -10.47 12.29 -13.21
N MET A 111 -9.63 11.96 -12.23
CA MET A 111 -8.26 12.43 -12.14
C MET A 111 -7.28 11.29 -11.87
N GLN A 112 -6.04 11.44 -12.32
CA GLN A 112 -4.96 10.50 -12.03
C GLN A 112 -4.19 10.93 -10.78
N LYS A 113 -4.03 10.00 -9.83
CA LYS A 113 -3.24 10.19 -8.62
C LYS A 113 -2.12 9.17 -8.53
N GLU A 114 -0.96 9.57 -8.02
CA GLU A 114 0.13 8.65 -7.75
C GLU A 114 -0.07 7.93 -6.42
N VAL A 115 0.06 6.60 -6.44
CA VAL A 115 -0.11 5.74 -5.28
C VAL A 115 1.15 4.92 -5.06
N LEU A 116 1.66 4.93 -3.82
CA LEU A 116 2.72 4.06 -3.35
C LEU A 116 2.26 2.60 -3.45
N TRP A 117 2.96 1.83 -4.28
CA TRP A 117 2.64 0.44 -4.55
C TRP A 117 3.73 -0.49 -4.00
N ILE A 118 3.37 -1.30 -3.00
CA ILE A 118 4.32 -2.21 -2.34
C ILE A 118 4.59 -3.42 -3.24
N ILE A 119 5.86 -3.67 -3.55
CA ILE A 119 6.29 -4.84 -4.32
C ILE A 119 6.75 -5.96 -3.37
N LYS A 120 7.60 -5.62 -2.39
CA LYS A 120 8.18 -6.53 -1.39
C LYS A 120 8.37 -5.82 -0.04
N CYS A 121 8.22 -6.55 1.05
CA CYS A 121 8.56 -6.11 2.40
C CYS A 121 9.77 -6.87 2.94
N LYS A 122 10.36 -6.38 4.04
CA LYS A 122 11.47 -7.00 4.76
C LYS A 122 11.24 -6.90 6.27
N CYS A 123 11.66 -7.93 7.00
CA CYS A 123 11.77 -7.89 8.45
C CYS A 123 13.14 -7.36 8.88
N THR A 124 13.14 -6.42 9.82
CA THR A 124 14.35 -5.86 10.43
C THR A 124 14.24 -5.92 11.95
N SER A 125 15.36 -6.08 12.65
CA SER A 125 15.41 -5.98 14.12
C SER A 125 15.29 -4.54 14.62
N VAL A 126 15.47 -3.57 13.73
CA VAL A 126 15.29 -2.15 13.99
C VAL A 126 13.93 -1.73 13.42
N CYS A 127 13.19 -1.05 14.28
CA CYS A 127 12.01 -0.26 14.00
C CYS A 127 12.42 1.20 14.24
#